data_AF-A0A3E4VXP4-F1
#
_entry.id   AF-A0A3E4VXP4-F1
#
_cell.length_a   1.000
_cell.length_b   1.000
_cell.length_c   1.000
_cell.angle_alpha   90.00
_cell.angle_beta   90.00
_cell.angle_gamma   90.00
#
_symmetry.space_group_name_H-M   'P 1'
#
loop_
_entity.id
_entity.type
_entity.pdbx_description
1 polymer ?
#
loop_
_entity_poly.entity_id
_entity_poly.type
_entity_poly.pdbx_seq_one_letter_code
_entity_poly.pdbx_strand_id
1 'polypeptide(L)'
;MIHRILGYLWYKTEYFTRHSDTSMYSWHVPSVLSTVIIFYGVDIALIYWAATSVNPGSLFLLAFPLIWIILYVYYHYKRRYLKIREDESYEKYSNIWAILFLILPFIILIVLLFMADKFYMPY
;
A
#
# COMPACT_ATOMS: atom_id res chain seq x y z
N MET A 1 -2.53 16.08 9.91
CA MET A 1 -2.48 15.94 8.43
C MET A 1 -2.49 14.47 8.00
N ILE A 2 -1.60 13.63 8.53
CA ILE A 2 -1.50 12.21 8.13
C ILE A 2 -2.80 11.40 8.33
N HIS A 3 -3.59 11.72 9.37
CA HIS A 3 -4.88 11.08 9.60
C HIS A 3 -5.92 11.32 8.50
N ARG A 4 -5.91 12.50 7.87
CA ARG A 4 -6.82 12.83 6.77
C ARG A 4 -6.43 12.08 5.50
N ILE A 5 -5.12 11.93 5.24
CA ILE A 5 -4.61 11.15 4.11
C ILE A 5 -4.97 9.68 4.28
N LEU A 6 -4.72 9.10 5.45
CA LEU A 6 -5.08 7.71 5.75
C LEU A 6 -6.60 7.48 5.72
N GLY A 7 -7.39 8.45 6.16
CA GLY A 7 -8.86 8.40 6.04
C GLY A 7 -9.33 8.42 4.59
N TYR A 8 -8.77 9.32 3.77
CA TYR A 8 -9.02 9.38 2.33
C TYR A 8 -8.65 8.08 1.62
N LEU A 9 -7.43 7.57 1.86
CA LEU A 9 -6.95 6.34 1.24
C LEU A 9 -7.80 5.14 1.65
N TRP A 10 -8.19 5.05 2.92
CA TRP A 10 -9.07 3.98 3.40
C TRP A 10 -10.43 4.02 2.70
N TYR A 11 -11.09 5.19 2.69
CA TYR A 11 -12.41 5.34 2.07
C TYR A 11 -12.38 4.99 0.58
N LYS A 12 -11.39 5.50 -0.15
CA LYS A 12 -11.28 5.22 -1.60
C LYS A 12 -10.91 3.77 -1.88
N THR A 13 -10.08 3.16 -1.04
CA THR A 13 -9.74 1.74 -1.17
C THR A 13 -10.96 0.87 -0.90
N GLU A 14 -11.74 1.15 0.15
CA GLU A 14 -13.03 0.48 0.41
C GLU A 14 -13.96 0.59 -0.79
N TYR A 15 -14.10 1.79 -1.36
CA TYR A 15 -14.92 2.02 -2.54
C TYR A 15 -14.49 1.17 -3.75
N PHE A 16 -13.18 1.08 -4.02
CA PHE A 16 -12.67 0.29 -5.15
C PHE A 16 -12.79 -1.21 -4.94
N THR A 17 -12.62 -1.68 -3.71
CA THR A 17 -12.61 -3.12 -3.42
C THR A 17 -13.94 -3.65 -2.90
N ARG A 18 -15.00 -2.83 -2.85
CA ARG A 18 -16.33 -3.17 -2.33
C ARG A 18 -17.01 -4.39 -2.95
N HIS A 19 -16.64 -4.76 -4.18
CA HIS A 19 -17.20 -5.92 -4.88
C HIS A 19 -16.37 -7.19 -4.68
N SER A 20 -15.27 -7.13 -3.91
CA SER A 20 -14.51 -8.32 -3.55
C SER A 20 -15.22 -9.10 -2.44
N ASP A 21 -15.12 -10.43 -2.49
CA ASP A 21 -15.73 -11.30 -1.46
C ASP A 21 -15.18 -11.02 -0.06
N THR A 22 -13.95 -10.50 0.04
CA THR A 22 -13.32 -10.17 1.31
C THR A 22 -13.69 -8.78 1.83
N SER A 23 -14.38 -7.94 1.04
CA SER A 23 -14.73 -6.56 1.42
C SER A 23 -15.61 -6.44 2.66
N MET A 24 -16.39 -7.48 2.98
CA MET A 24 -17.21 -7.53 4.20
C MET A 24 -16.38 -7.52 5.48
N TYR A 25 -15.10 -7.88 5.40
CA TYR A 25 -14.24 -7.96 6.57
C TYR A 25 -13.60 -6.61 6.88
N SER A 26 -13.68 -6.21 8.15
CA SER A 26 -13.08 -4.96 8.65
C SER A 26 -11.55 -4.89 8.53
N TRP A 27 -10.89 -6.03 8.27
CA TRP A 27 -9.45 -6.12 8.05
C TRP A 27 -9.05 -6.04 6.57
N HIS A 28 -10.01 -6.10 5.65
CA HIS A 28 -9.74 -6.13 4.21
C HIS A 28 -9.01 -4.87 3.73
N VAL A 29 -9.60 -3.69 3.94
CA VAL A 29 -9.00 -2.42 3.50
C VAL A 29 -7.64 -2.14 4.15
N PRO A 30 -7.46 -2.32 5.49
CA PRO A 30 -6.14 -2.26 6.10
C PRO A 30 -5.13 -3.21 5.46
N SER A 31 -5.55 -4.42 5.07
CA SER A 31 -4.66 -5.39 4.43
C SER A 31 -4.25 -4.97 3.03
N VAL A 32 -5.20 -4.47 2.21
CA VAL A 32 -4.89 -3.93 0.87
C VAL A 32 -3.90 -2.77 0.96
N LEU A 33 -4.15 -1.81 1.86
CA LEU A 33 -3.24 -0.68 2.07
C LEU A 33 -1.86 -1.13 2.57
N SER A 34 -1.81 -2.12 3.47
CA SER A 34 -0.54 -2.67 3.97
C SER A 34 0.26 -3.31 2.83
N THR A 35 -0.38 -4.12 2.00
CA THR A 35 0.24 -4.75 0.82
C THR A 35 0.80 -3.71 -0.14
N VAL A 36 0.07 -2.62 -0.41
CA VAL A 36 0.54 -1.53 -1.29
C VAL A 36 1.77 -0.84 -0.69
N ILE A 37 1.74 -0.49 0.60
CA ILE A 37 2.90 0.13 1.28
C ILE A 37 4.11 -0.81 1.30
N ILE A 38 3.87 -2.11 1.47
CA ILE A 38 4.89 -3.14 1.38
C ILE A 38 5.57 -3.12 0.01
N PHE A 39 4.79 -3.06 -1.08
CA PHE A 39 5.35 -3.01 -2.43
C PHE A 39 6.17 -1.73 -2.67
N TYR A 40 5.73 -0.58 -2.15
CA TYR A 40 6.58 0.62 -2.13
C TYR A 40 7.91 0.39 -1.43
N GLY A 41 7.92 -0.36 -0.33
CA GLY A 41 9.15 -0.77 0.34
C GLY A 41 10.04 -1.63 -0.57
N VAL A 42 9.46 -2.62 -1.24
CA VAL A 42 10.17 -3.49 -2.19
C VAL A 42 10.77 -2.67 -3.35
N ASP A 43 10.02 -1.73 -3.92
CA ASP A 43 10.53 -0.84 -4.98
C ASP A 43 11.76 -0.06 -4.53
N ILE A 44 11.69 0.55 -3.35
CA ILE A 44 12.82 1.30 -2.77
C ILE A 44 14.01 0.37 -2.52
N ALA A 45 13.75 -0.85 -2.03
CA ALA A 45 14.78 -1.86 -1.80
C ALA A 45 15.51 -2.24 -3.09
N LEU A 46 14.74 -2.52 -4.15
CA LEU A 46 15.27 -2.91 -5.46
C LEU A 46 16.04 -1.77 -6.12
N ILE A 47 15.53 -0.54 -6.06
CA ILE A 47 16.23 0.64 -6.57
C ILE A 47 17.53 0.87 -5.80
N TYR A 48 17.49 0.78 -4.47
CA TYR A 48 18.68 0.90 -3.63
C TYR A 48 19.71 -0.17 -3.95
N TRP A 49 19.28 -1.42 -4.10
CA TRP A 49 20.17 -2.52 -4.45
C TRP A 49 20.76 -2.33 -5.85
N ALA A 50 19.97 -1.93 -6.84
CA ALA A 50 20.45 -1.62 -8.19
C ALA A 50 21.47 -0.47 -8.21
N ALA A 51 21.29 0.54 -7.35
CA ALA A 51 22.18 1.70 -7.27
C ALA A 51 23.48 1.44 -6.49
N THR A 52 23.47 0.54 -5.50
CA THR A 52 24.59 0.36 -4.55
C THR A 52 25.23 -1.02 -4.57
N SER A 53 24.60 -2.00 -5.23
CA SER A 53 24.95 -3.43 -5.19
C SER A 53 24.93 -4.05 -3.78
N VAL A 54 24.40 -3.34 -2.78
CA VAL A 54 24.22 -3.86 -1.41
C VAL A 54 22.83 -4.47 -1.28
N ASN A 55 22.75 -5.73 -0.83
CA ASN A 55 21.48 -6.42 -0.63
C ASN A 55 20.79 -5.96 0.68
N PRO A 56 19.61 -5.31 0.62
CA PRO A 56 18.94 -4.83 1.81
C PRO A 56 17.98 -5.86 2.46
N GLY A 57 17.95 -7.11 1.97
CA GLY A 57 16.87 -8.08 2.22
C GLY A 57 16.56 -8.41 3.68
N SER A 58 17.54 -8.34 4.59
CA SER A 58 17.32 -8.64 6.02
C SER A 58 16.45 -7.60 6.75
N LEU A 59 16.52 -6.32 6.35
CA LEU A 59 15.72 -5.24 6.94
C LEU A 59 14.27 -5.28 6.45
N PHE A 60 14.06 -5.72 5.21
CA PHE A 60 12.73 -5.73 4.60
C PHE A 60 11.83 -6.82 5.16
N LEU A 61 12.36 -8.03 5.46
CA LEU A 61 11.57 -9.16 5.98
C LEU A 61 10.82 -8.85 7.28
N LEU A 62 11.39 -8.02 8.17
CA LEU A 62 10.77 -7.65 9.44
C LEU A 62 9.72 -6.53 9.30
N ALA A 63 9.79 -5.73 8.23
CA ALA A 63 8.89 -4.60 8.02
C ALA A 63 7.46 -5.05 7.64
N PHE A 64 7.31 -6.20 6.97
CA PHE A 64 6.02 -6.72 6.50
C PHE A 64 4.98 -6.89 7.62
N PRO A 65 5.23 -7.68 8.68
CA PRO A 65 4.25 -7.85 9.76
C PRO A 65 4.02 -6.55 10.54
N LEU A 66 5.06 -5.71 10.69
CA LEU A 66 4.96 -4.45 11.42
C LEU A 66 4.03 -3.45 10.72
N ILE A 67 4.16 -3.28 9.40
CA ILE A 67 3.30 -2.37 8.62
C ILE A 67 1.84 -2.81 8.75
N TRP A 68 1.58 -4.11 8.62
CA TRP A 68 0.24 -4.65 8.75
C TRP A 68 -0.36 -4.42 10.13
N ILE A 69 0.37 -4.74 11.20
CA ILE A 69 -0.08 -4.54 12.59
C ILE A 69 -0.36 -3.06 12.87
N ILE A 70 0.54 -2.16 12.44
CA ILE A 70 0.38 -0.72 12.69
C ILE A 70 -0.88 -0.18 12.00
N LEU A 71 -1.10 -0.51 10.72
CA LEU A 71 -2.29 -0.06 9.99
C LEU A 71 -3.57 -0.70 10.54
N TYR A 72 -3.52 -1.99 10.86
CA TYR A 72 -4.64 -2.68 11.48
C TYR A 72 -5.05 -2.00 12.77
N VAL A 73 -4.10 -1.82 13.71
CA VAL A 73 -4.34 -1.12 14.98
C VAL A 73 -4.82 0.30 14.72
N TYR A 74 -4.23 1.03 13.77
CA TYR A 74 -4.61 2.40 13.47
C TYR A 74 -6.09 2.56 13.06
N TYR A 75 -6.57 1.71 12.16
CA TYR A 75 -7.96 1.79 11.68
C TYR A 75 -8.94 1.22 12.69
N HIS A 76 -8.56 0.15 13.41
CA HIS A 76 -9.39 -0.47 14.44
C HIS A 76 -9.42 0.31 15.75
N TYR A 77 -8.40 1.11 16.04
CA TYR A 77 -8.36 1.95 17.23
C TYR A 77 -9.53 2.91 17.27
N LYS A 78 -10.32 2.85 18.34
CA LYS A 78 -11.56 3.63 18.51
C LYS A 78 -12.53 3.52 17.31
N ARG A 79 -12.47 2.41 16.57
CA ARG A 79 -13.30 2.13 15.38
C ARG A 79 -13.29 3.26 14.35
N ARG A 80 -12.11 3.84 14.09
CA ARG A 80 -11.95 4.97 13.14
C ARG A 80 -12.52 4.67 11.76
N TYR A 81 -12.42 3.42 11.31
CA TYR A 81 -12.98 3.00 10.02
C TYR A 81 -14.50 3.25 9.92
N LEU A 82 -15.26 3.02 10.99
CA LEU A 82 -16.71 3.30 11.01
C LEU A 82 -16.97 4.80 10.85
N LYS A 83 -16.23 5.64 11.57
CA LYS A 83 -16.37 7.10 11.47
C LYS A 83 -16.08 7.62 10.08
N ILE A 84 -15.02 7.09 9.45
CA ILE A 84 -14.65 7.47 8.07
C ILE A 84 -15.77 7.12 7.08
N ARG A 85 -16.43 5.98 7.30
CA ARG A 85 -17.54 5.51 6.47
C ARG A 85 -18.82 6.30 6.71
N GLU A 86 -19.15 6.62 7.96
CA GLU A 86 -20.34 7.40 8.34
C GLU A 86 -20.25 8.87 7.93
N ASP A 87 -19.07 9.48 8.05
CA ASP A 87 -18.90 10.92 7.78
C ASP A 87 -18.92 11.26 6.29
N GLU A 88 -18.81 10.26 5.38
CA GLU A 88 -18.75 10.33 3.90
C GLU A 88 -17.87 11.47 3.33
N SER A 89 -16.99 12.02 4.17
CA SER A 89 -16.34 13.31 3.91
C SER A 89 -15.41 13.24 2.70
N TYR A 90 -14.99 12.03 2.33
CA TYR A 90 -14.06 11.75 1.26
C TYR A 90 -14.73 11.44 -0.08
N GLU A 91 -16.07 11.36 -0.15
CA GLU A 91 -16.81 11.06 -1.38
C GLU A 91 -16.51 12.10 -2.47
N LYS A 92 -16.65 13.39 -2.12
CA LYS A 92 -16.41 14.56 -2.99
C LYS A 92 -14.97 14.71 -3.50
N TYR A 93 -14.00 14.00 -2.92
CA TYR A 93 -12.61 14.10 -3.32
C TYR A 93 -12.33 13.20 -4.52
N SER A 94 -11.47 13.67 -5.43
CA SER A 94 -11.08 12.92 -6.62
C SER A 94 -10.49 11.55 -6.27
N ASN A 95 -10.76 10.56 -7.13
CA ASN A 95 -10.24 9.21 -7.04
C ASN A 95 -8.80 9.07 -7.55
N ILE A 96 -8.30 10.06 -8.30
CA ILE A 96 -7.04 9.97 -9.04
C ILE A 96 -5.85 9.66 -8.13
N TRP A 97 -5.73 10.35 -7.00
CA TRP A 97 -4.59 10.16 -6.08
C TRP A 97 -4.60 8.79 -5.42
N ALA A 98 -5.77 8.26 -5.06
CA ALA A 98 -5.89 6.92 -4.52
C ALA A 98 -5.54 5.86 -5.58
N ILE A 99 -6.03 6.01 -6.82
CA ILE A 99 -5.69 5.09 -7.92
C ILE A 99 -4.19 5.10 -8.19
N LEU A 100 -3.59 6.30 -8.28
CA LEU A 100 -2.15 6.44 -8.46
C LEU A 100 -1.40 5.74 -7.33
N PHE A 101 -1.78 5.99 -6.08
CA PHE A 101 -1.16 5.34 -4.92
C PHE A 101 -1.26 3.82 -4.96
N LEU A 102 -2.42 3.27 -5.34
CA LEU A 102 -2.64 1.82 -5.39
C LEU A 102 -1.86 1.13 -6.52
N ILE A 103 -1.74 1.77 -7.68
CA ILE A 103 -1.19 1.14 -8.90
C ILE A 103 0.30 1.41 -9.10
N LEU A 104 0.79 2.58 -8.66
CA LEU A 104 2.16 3.03 -8.93
C LEU A 104 3.26 2.04 -8.51
N PRO A 105 3.20 1.34 -7.36
CA PRO A 105 4.28 0.41 -7.03
C PRO A 105 4.33 -0.77 -8.01
N PHE A 106 3.20 -1.23 -8.52
CA PHE A 106 3.18 -2.29 -9.55
C PHE A 106 3.79 -1.82 -10.87
N ILE A 107 3.56 -0.56 -11.26
CA ILE A 107 4.18 0.01 -12.47
C ILE A 107 5.70 0.06 -12.31
N ILE A 108 6.20 0.49 -11.14
CA ILE A 108 7.64 0.54 -10.86
C ILE A 108 8.22 -0.88 -10.94
N LEU A 109 7.61 -1.87 -10.28
CA LEU A 109 8.04 -3.26 -10.35
C LEU A 109 8.14 -3.78 -11.79
N ILE A 110 7.14 -3.50 -12.64
CA ILE A 110 7.15 -3.92 -14.05
C ILE A 110 8.32 -3.28 -14.79
N VAL A 111 8.57 -1.97 -14.59
CA VAL A 111 9.70 -1.27 -15.21
C VAL A 111 11.04 -1.85 -14.75
N LEU A 112 11.19 -2.09 -13.44
CA LEU A 112 12.40 -2.69 -12.88
C LEU A 112 12.64 -4.10 -13.42
N LEU A 113 11.57 -4.89 -13.60
CA LEU A 113 11.64 -6.22 -14.20
C LEU A 113 12.17 -6.15 -15.65
N PHE A 114 11.61 -5.25 -16.47
CA PHE A 114 12.11 -5.05 -17.85
C PHE A 114 13.56 -4.56 -17.89
N MET A 115 13.97 -3.75 -16.92
CA MET A 115 15.36 -3.33 -16.80
C MET A 115 16.27 -4.49 -16.41
N ALA A 116 15.89 -5.31 -15.43
CA ALA A 116 16.67 -6.47 -15.01
C ALA A 116 16.87 -7.47 -16.16
N ASP A 117 15.83 -7.70 -16.97
CA ASP A 117 15.87 -8.58 -18.14
C ASP A 117 16.79 -8.05 -19.25
N LYS A 118 16.77 -6.73 -19.51
CA LYS A 118 17.62 -6.10 -20.53
C LYS A 118 19.07 -5.87 -20.12
N PHE A 119 19.34 -5.68 -18.83
CA PHE A 119 20.63 -5.17 -18.34
C PHE A 119 21.43 -6.15 -17.48
N TYR A 120 21.07 -7.45 -17.47
CA TYR A 120 21.77 -8.53 -16.75
C TYR A 120 21.73 -8.39 -15.21
N MET A 121 20.72 -8.98 -14.59
CA MET A 121 20.93 -9.65 -13.30
C MET A 121 21.27 -11.12 -13.60
N PRO A 122 22.52 -11.59 -13.39
CA PRO A 122 22.79 -13.03 -13.47
C PRO A 122 21.93 -13.72 -12.41
N TYR A 123 21.15 -14.71 -12.85
CA TYR A 123 20.31 -15.56 -12.00
C TYR A 123 21.11 -16.17 -10.84
#